data_AF-A0A7C3K1S6-F1
#
_entry.id   AF-A0A7C3K1S6-F1
#
_cell.length_a   1.000
_cell.length_b   1.000
_cell.length_c   1.000
_cell.angle_alpha   90.00
_cell.angle_beta   90.00
_cell.angle_gamma   90.00
#
_symmetry.space_group_name_H-M   'P 1'
#
loop_
_entity.id
_entity.type
_entity.pdbx_description
1 polymer ?
#
loop_
_entity_poly.entity_id
_entity_poly.type
_entity_poly.pdbx_seq_one_letter_code
_entity_poly.pdbx_strand_id
1 'polypeptide(L)'
;MNLRNHAILKEQGMALVIAILMLLILTLMGTASVTTSTYEIRLSGSKRGLTDAFYATDGGIQSALAEIGNFNLSARFVPVNPETLPEDLRDQSIDSKFSTPLLPLPPGVKFARPPKITIFHTQQMNAPRGSGFSAINFGYEHFIIDSVGTDQTDIGLVKSSSHITEKIVTVTPTPQGGY
;
A
#
# COMPACT_ATOMS: atom_id res chain seq x y z
N MET A 1 31.09 72.55 32.31
CA MET A 1 31.35 71.17 31.89
C MET A 1 30.02 70.42 31.84
N ASN A 2 29.27 70.49 30.74
CA ASN A 2 28.06 69.68 30.53
C ASN A 2 27.72 69.62 29.04
N LEU A 3 28.18 68.57 28.37
CA LEU A 3 28.03 68.34 26.92
C LEU A 3 27.49 66.91 26.68
N ARG A 4 26.59 66.47 27.55
CA ARG A 4 25.89 65.19 27.42
C ARG A 4 24.41 65.53 27.41
N ASN A 5 23.70 65.18 26.33
CA ASN A 5 22.26 64.81 26.28
C ASN A 5 21.56 65.14 24.95
N HIS A 6 22.13 65.95 24.07
CA HIS A 6 21.43 66.33 22.82
C HIS A 6 21.50 65.30 21.68
N ALA A 7 22.36 64.27 21.78
CA ALA A 7 22.44 63.20 20.77
C ALA A 7 21.29 62.19 20.87
N ILE A 8 20.65 62.04 22.04
CA ILE A 8 19.64 60.99 22.30
C ILE A 8 18.25 61.37 21.73
N LEU A 9 17.98 62.65 21.47
CA LEU A 9 16.65 63.12 21.09
C LEU A 9 16.34 63.02 19.58
N LYS A 10 17.32 62.77 18.71
CA LYS A 10 17.12 62.69 17.25
C LYS A 10 16.92 61.27 16.70
N GLU A 11 17.15 60.22 17.49
CA GLU A 11 17.00 58.82 17.04
C GLU A 11 15.71 58.14 17.53
N GLN A 12 14.86 58.86 18.28
CA GLN A 12 13.71 58.29 18.97
C GLN A 12 12.62 57.69 18.04
N GLY A 13 12.54 58.13 16.77
CA GLY A 13 11.61 57.55 15.80
C GLY A 13 12.09 56.25 15.13
N MET A 14 13.41 56.04 15.04
CA MET A 14 14.00 54.91 14.33
C MET A 14 13.81 53.59 15.10
N ALA A 15 13.80 53.64 16.43
CA ALA A 15 13.56 52.46 17.26
C ALA A 15 12.20 51.80 16.96
N LEU A 16 11.15 52.61 16.76
CA LEU A 16 9.81 52.11 16.42
C LEU A 16 9.79 51.44 15.04
N VAL A 17 10.42 52.05 14.05
CA VAL A 17 10.51 51.50 12.68
C VAL A 17 11.24 50.16 12.69
N ILE A 18 12.38 50.07 13.40
CA ILE A 18 13.15 48.83 13.53
C ILE A 18 12.34 47.76 14.27
N ALA A 19 11.61 48.13 15.33
CA ALA A 19 10.76 47.20 16.07
C ALA A 19 9.65 46.61 15.19
N ILE A 20 8.99 47.42 14.37
CA ILE A 20 7.94 46.97 13.44
C ILE A 20 8.54 46.08 12.35
N LEU A 21 9.71 46.44 11.79
CA LEU A 21 10.40 45.62 10.80
C LEU A 21 10.78 44.24 11.36
N MET A 22 11.31 44.20 12.59
CA MET A 22 11.65 42.93 13.26
C MET A 22 10.40 42.09 13.55
N LEU A 23 9.31 42.71 14.00
CA LEU A 23 8.03 42.02 14.19
C LEU A 23 7.48 41.46 12.88
N LEU A 24 7.58 42.22 11.78
CA LEU A 24 7.14 41.76 10.47
C LEU A 24 7.95 40.55 10.01
N ILE A 25 9.28 40.60 10.11
CA ILE A 25 10.16 39.48 9.76
C ILE A 25 9.83 38.25 10.60
N LEU A 26 9.67 38.41 11.92
CA LEU A 26 9.33 37.31 12.83
C LEU A 26 7.95 36.72 12.51
N THR A 27 7.00 37.55 12.10
CA THR A 27 5.66 37.10 11.69
C THR A 27 5.71 36.30 10.39
N LEU A 28 6.48 36.75 9.39
CA LEU A 28 6.68 35.98 8.15
C LEU A 28 7.38 34.65 8.43
N MET A 29 8.40 34.63 9.30
CA MET A 29 9.07 33.39 9.70
C MET A 29 8.12 32.46 10.47
N GLY A 30 7.33 32.99 11.40
CA GLY A 30 6.37 32.22 12.17
C GLY A 30 5.28 31.60 11.30
N THR A 31 4.72 32.37 10.35
CA THR A 31 3.73 31.85 9.40
C THR A 31 4.33 30.81 8.46
N ALA A 32 5.53 31.04 7.91
CA ALA A 32 6.23 30.05 7.09
C ALA A 32 6.51 28.75 7.86
N SER A 33 6.92 28.85 9.13
CA SER A 33 7.16 27.70 10.01
C SER A 33 5.88 26.91 10.25
N VAL A 34 4.79 27.58 10.65
CA VAL A 34 3.49 26.92 10.88
C VAL A 34 2.97 26.25 9.62
N THR A 35 3.03 26.92 8.46
CA THR A 35 2.59 26.32 7.19
C THR A 35 3.39 25.07 6.85
N THR A 36 4.72 25.11 7.01
CA THR A 36 5.59 23.94 6.80
C THR A 36 5.18 22.78 7.71
N SER A 37 5.01 23.03 9.02
CA SER A 37 4.56 22.00 9.97
C SER A 37 3.19 21.42 9.59
N THR A 38 2.24 22.24 9.13
CA THR A 38 0.93 21.74 8.69
C THR A 38 1.02 20.83 7.46
N TYR A 39 1.93 21.13 6.52
CA TYR A 39 2.18 20.26 5.38
C TYR A 39 2.82 18.94 5.80
N GLU A 40 3.81 18.98 6.68
CA GLU A 40 4.46 17.77 7.20
C GLU A 40 3.48 16.85 7.95
N ILE A 41 2.59 17.43 8.76
CA ILE A 41 1.55 16.67 9.46
C ILE A 41 0.60 15.99 8.45
N ARG A 42 0.14 16.72 7.43
CA ARG A 42 -0.74 16.16 6.39
C ARG A 42 -0.07 15.06 5.60
N LEU A 43 1.19 15.26 5.21
CA LEU A 43 1.99 14.27 4.51
C LEU A 43 2.20 13.02 5.37
N SER A 44 2.52 13.21 6.66
CA SER A 44 2.70 12.12 7.62
C SER A 44 1.43 11.32 7.84
N GLY A 45 0.28 12.00 7.93
CA GLY A 45 -1.04 11.35 8.01
C GLY A 45 -1.33 10.48 6.79
N SER A 46 -1.13 11.03 5.59
CA SER A 46 -1.31 10.28 4.33
C SER A 46 -0.37 9.08 4.24
N LYS A 47 0.92 9.26 4.58
CA LYS A 47 1.90 8.15 4.60
C LYS A 47 1.48 7.05 5.58
N ARG A 48 0.95 7.40 6.74
CA ARG A 48 0.43 6.42 7.71
C ARG A 48 -0.77 5.66 7.13
N GLY A 49 -1.73 6.35 6.51
CA GLY A 49 -2.88 5.72 5.88
C GLY A 49 -2.48 4.76 4.75
N LEU A 50 -1.54 5.16 3.89
CA LEU A 50 -1.02 4.30 2.82
C LEU A 50 -0.34 3.04 3.36
N THR A 51 0.50 3.17 4.39
CA THR A 51 1.16 2.02 5.04
C THR A 51 0.15 1.07 5.68
N ASP A 52 -0.88 1.61 6.33
CA ASP A 52 -1.94 0.81 6.94
C ASP A 52 -2.77 0.07 5.88
N ALA A 53 -3.14 0.75 4.79
CA ALA A 53 -3.81 0.12 3.65
C ALA A 53 -2.94 -0.97 3.01
N PHE A 54 -1.63 -0.74 2.89
CA PHE A 54 -0.68 -1.73 2.39
C PHE A 54 -0.64 -2.98 3.27
N TYR A 55 -0.52 -2.84 4.60
CA TYR A 55 -0.52 -3.99 5.50
C TYR A 55 -1.85 -4.75 5.51
N ALA A 56 -2.99 -4.06 5.40
CA ALA A 56 -4.28 -4.73 5.24
C ALA A 56 -4.34 -5.53 3.94
N THR A 57 -3.79 -4.98 2.85
CA THR A 57 -3.76 -5.64 1.53
C THR A 57 -2.83 -6.85 1.53
N ASP A 58 -1.63 -6.72 2.07
CA ASP A 58 -0.65 -7.80 2.20
C ASP A 58 -1.14 -8.92 3.13
N GLY A 59 -1.73 -8.57 4.27
CA GLY A 59 -2.38 -9.56 5.16
C GLY A 59 -3.48 -10.35 4.45
N GLY A 60 -4.20 -9.71 3.52
CA GLY A 60 -5.14 -10.39 2.64
C GLY A 60 -4.49 -11.42 1.72
N ILE A 61 -3.36 -11.08 1.09
CA ILE A 61 -2.60 -12.00 0.23
C ILE A 61 -2.10 -13.20 1.03
N GLN A 62 -1.50 -12.97 2.21
CA GLN A 62 -1.02 -14.06 3.06
C GLN A 62 -2.14 -15.01 3.48
N SER A 63 -3.33 -14.47 3.74
CA SER A 63 -4.52 -15.27 4.05
C SER A 63 -4.98 -16.12 2.86
N ALA A 64 -4.91 -15.58 1.63
CA ALA A 64 -5.19 -16.34 0.42
C ALA A 64 -4.13 -17.40 0.11
N LEU A 65 -2.84 -17.11 0.36
CA LEU A 65 -1.76 -18.09 0.27
C LEU A 65 -1.98 -19.28 1.20
N ALA A 66 -2.44 -19.03 2.44
CA ALA A 66 -2.78 -20.10 3.37
C ALA A 66 -3.94 -20.98 2.85
N GLU A 67 -4.91 -20.40 2.15
CA GLU A 67 -6.00 -21.17 1.53
C GLU A 67 -5.51 -21.99 0.31
N ILE A 68 -4.63 -21.42 -0.53
CA ILE A 68 -4.00 -22.14 -1.65
C ILE A 68 -3.17 -23.32 -1.15
N GLY A 69 -2.40 -23.12 -0.08
CA GLY A 69 -1.60 -24.17 0.56
C GLY A 69 -2.42 -25.30 1.18
N ASN A 70 -3.73 -25.13 1.37
CA ASN A 70 -4.64 -26.15 1.92
C ASN A 70 -5.39 -26.98 0.84
N PHE A 71 -5.03 -26.85 -0.44
CA PHE A 71 -5.29 -27.81 -1.53
C PHE A 71 -6.75 -28.25 -1.81
N ASN A 72 -7.77 -27.42 -1.55
CA ASN A 72 -9.12 -27.67 -2.09
C ASN A 72 -9.80 -26.40 -2.62
N LEU A 73 -9.16 -25.78 -3.61
CA LEU A 73 -9.69 -24.57 -4.25
C LEU A 73 -10.48 -24.84 -5.52
N SER A 74 -10.24 -25.97 -6.20
CA SER A 74 -10.80 -26.29 -7.53
C SER A 74 -12.34 -26.29 -7.56
N ALA A 75 -13.02 -26.64 -6.46
CA ALA A 75 -14.48 -26.61 -6.37
C ALA A 75 -15.08 -25.19 -6.22
N ARG A 76 -14.25 -24.16 -6.00
CA ARG A 76 -14.69 -22.77 -5.74
C ARG A 76 -14.38 -21.81 -6.88
N PHE A 77 -13.58 -22.25 -7.86
CA PHE A 77 -13.28 -21.46 -9.04
C PHE A 77 -14.46 -21.43 -9.99
N VAL A 78 -14.77 -20.22 -10.47
CA VAL A 78 -15.79 -19.99 -11.49
C VAL A 78 -15.10 -19.58 -12.79
N PRO A 79 -15.49 -20.14 -13.96
CA PRO A 79 -14.94 -19.74 -15.23
C PRO A 79 -15.04 -18.23 -15.47
N VAL A 80 -14.01 -17.66 -16.11
CA VAL A 80 -13.93 -16.23 -16.41
C VAL A 80 -13.89 -16.03 -17.91
N ASN A 81 -14.63 -15.03 -18.39
CA ASN A 81 -14.44 -14.52 -19.74
C ASN A 81 -13.24 -13.55 -19.76
N PRO A 82 -12.17 -13.80 -20.54
CA PRO A 82 -10.99 -12.94 -20.60
C PRO A 82 -11.31 -11.47 -20.90
N GLU A 83 -12.35 -11.18 -21.69
CA GLU A 83 -12.74 -9.80 -22.04
C GLU A 83 -13.24 -8.99 -20.83
N THR A 84 -13.70 -9.67 -19.78
CA THR A 84 -14.19 -9.05 -18.55
C THR A 84 -13.09 -8.77 -17.53
N LEU A 85 -11.85 -9.21 -17.81
CA LEU A 85 -10.71 -8.97 -16.95
C LEU A 85 -10.18 -7.54 -17.12
N PRO A 86 -9.58 -6.98 -16.05
CA PRO A 86 -8.71 -5.82 -16.12
C PRO A 86 -7.65 -5.98 -17.22
N GLU A 87 -7.29 -4.89 -17.89
CA GLU A 87 -6.42 -4.89 -19.08
C GLU A 87 -5.06 -5.56 -18.82
N ASP A 88 -4.50 -5.36 -17.63
CA ASP A 88 -3.26 -5.94 -17.13
C ASP A 88 -3.30 -7.47 -16.96
N LEU A 89 -4.49 -8.06 -16.82
CA LEU A 89 -4.69 -9.49 -16.60
C LEU A 89 -5.09 -10.26 -17.87
N ARG A 90 -5.44 -9.57 -18.96
CA ARG A 90 -5.95 -10.21 -20.19
C ARG A 90 -4.94 -11.14 -20.85
N ASP A 91 -3.65 -10.82 -20.77
CA ASP A 91 -2.57 -11.61 -21.39
C ASP A 91 -2.10 -12.79 -20.51
N GLN A 92 -2.69 -13.01 -19.33
CA GLN A 92 -2.22 -14.00 -18.36
C GLN A 92 -2.82 -15.41 -18.55
N SER A 93 -3.57 -15.65 -19.63
CA SER A 93 -4.22 -16.97 -19.89
C SER A 93 -5.08 -17.47 -18.72
N ILE A 94 -5.81 -16.55 -18.08
CA ILE A 94 -6.71 -16.85 -16.96
C ILE A 94 -7.95 -17.57 -17.47
N ASP A 95 -8.30 -18.68 -16.83
CA ASP A 95 -9.49 -19.47 -17.17
C ASP A 95 -10.59 -19.37 -16.10
N SER A 96 -10.22 -19.14 -14.85
CA SER A 96 -11.15 -19.16 -13.74
C SER A 96 -10.68 -18.28 -12.57
N LYS A 97 -11.65 -17.85 -11.75
CA LYS A 97 -11.39 -17.03 -10.56
C LYS A 97 -12.16 -17.51 -9.34
N PHE A 98 -11.60 -17.22 -8.17
CA PHE A 98 -12.26 -17.35 -6.89
C PHE A 98 -12.19 -15.99 -6.18
N SER A 99 -13.34 -15.36 -5.98
CA SER A 99 -13.45 -14.09 -5.24
C SER A 99 -13.89 -14.36 -3.81
N THR A 100 -13.33 -13.60 -2.87
CA THR A 100 -13.68 -13.61 -1.43
C THR A 100 -13.48 -14.97 -0.74
N PRO A 101 -12.23 -15.48 -0.63
CA PRO A 101 -11.93 -16.47 0.38
C PRO A 101 -12.37 -15.93 1.75
N LEU A 102 -13.04 -16.76 2.56
CA LEU A 102 -13.21 -16.45 3.97
C LEU A 102 -11.80 -16.31 4.53
N LEU A 103 -11.40 -15.13 4.98
CA LEU A 103 -10.06 -14.89 5.48
C LEU A 103 -9.83 -15.75 6.74
N PRO A 104 -8.95 -16.78 6.73
CA PRO A 104 -8.48 -17.37 7.98
C PRO A 104 -7.71 -16.30 8.75
N LEU A 105 -8.36 -15.70 9.75
CA LEU A 105 -7.76 -14.70 10.62
C LEU A 105 -7.42 -15.35 11.97
N PRO A 106 -6.25 -15.04 12.55
CA PRO A 106 -5.95 -15.44 13.92
C PRO A 106 -7.00 -14.89 14.90
N PRO A 107 -7.27 -15.61 16.01
CA PRO A 107 -8.20 -15.12 17.03
C PRO A 107 -7.82 -13.72 17.53
N GLY A 108 -8.80 -12.81 17.54
CA GLY A 108 -8.60 -11.42 17.99
C GLY A 108 -8.19 -10.43 16.90
N VAL A 109 -7.82 -10.91 15.70
CA VAL A 109 -7.56 -10.03 14.54
C VAL A 109 -8.88 -9.74 13.83
N LYS A 110 -9.21 -8.45 13.69
CA LYS A 110 -10.40 -7.99 12.95
C LYS A 110 -10.02 -6.82 12.07
N PHE A 111 -10.41 -6.89 10.81
CA PHE A 111 -10.40 -5.74 9.93
C PHE A 111 -11.68 -4.93 10.15
N ALA A 112 -11.56 -3.61 10.25
CA ALA A 112 -12.70 -2.71 10.19
C ALA A 112 -13.36 -2.79 8.81
N ARG A 113 -12.53 -2.91 7.76
CA ARG A 113 -12.95 -3.18 6.39
C ARG A 113 -12.03 -4.26 5.80
N PRO A 114 -12.47 -5.51 5.67
CA PRO A 114 -11.62 -6.58 5.17
C PRO A 114 -11.15 -6.28 3.75
N PRO A 115 -9.91 -6.67 3.39
CA PRO A 115 -9.43 -6.54 2.01
C PRO A 115 -10.27 -7.44 1.09
N LYS A 116 -10.48 -6.99 -0.14
CA LYS A 116 -11.10 -7.78 -1.19
C LYS A 116 -10.02 -8.59 -1.89
N ILE A 117 -10.15 -9.91 -1.87
CA ILE A 117 -9.20 -10.81 -2.52
C ILE A 117 -9.85 -11.56 -3.66
N THR A 118 -9.13 -11.69 -4.76
CA THR A 118 -9.47 -12.54 -5.89
C THR A 118 -8.27 -13.38 -6.27
N ILE A 119 -8.46 -14.69 -6.34
CA ILE A 119 -7.45 -15.62 -6.84
C ILE A 119 -7.85 -15.98 -8.26
N PHE A 120 -6.94 -15.86 -9.21
CA PHE A 120 -7.09 -16.28 -10.59
C PHE A 120 -6.23 -17.51 -10.84
N HIS A 121 -6.83 -18.52 -11.45
CA HIS A 121 -6.09 -19.66 -11.99
C HIS A 121 -5.76 -19.39 -13.46
N THR A 122 -4.62 -19.91 -13.92
CA THR A 122 -4.15 -19.74 -15.29
C THR A 122 -3.89 -21.10 -15.92
N GLN A 123 -4.02 -21.19 -17.24
CA GLN A 123 -3.73 -22.42 -17.99
C GLN A 123 -2.23 -22.67 -18.21
N GLN A 124 -1.37 -21.82 -17.62
CA GLN A 124 0.07 -21.94 -17.79
C GLN A 124 0.60 -23.12 -16.95
N MET A 125 1.17 -24.12 -17.63
CA MET A 125 1.77 -25.30 -16.98
C MET A 125 3.30 -25.37 -17.13
N ASN A 126 3.91 -24.33 -17.70
CA ASN A 126 5.35 -24.30 -17.95
C ASN A 126 6.14 -24.00 -16.68
N ALA A 127 7.36 -24.54 -16.59
CA ALA A 127 8.30 -24.20 -15.53
C ALA A 127 8.54 -22.68 -15.47
N PRO A 128 8.57 -22.06 -14.27
CA PRO A 128 8.91 -20.65 -14.13
C PRO A 128 10.31 -20.39 -14.70
N ARG A 129 10.43 -19.34 -15.51
CA ARG A 129 11.71 -18.96 -16.11
C ARG A 129 12.74 -18.69 -15.01
N GLY A 130 13.95 -19.23 -15.16
CA GLY A 130 15.04 -19.04 -14.22
C GLY A 130 14.95 -19.86 -12.92
N SER A 131 13.95 -20.73 -12.77
CA SER A 131 13.80 -21.57 -11.56
C SER A 131 14.76 -22.75 -11.48
N GLY A 132 15.38 -23.16 -12.60
CA GLY A 132 16.21 -24.35 -12.68
C GLY A 132 15.44 -25.68 -12.62
N PHE A 133 14.12 -25.64 -12.42
CA PHE A 133 13.27 -26.84 -12.47
C PHE A 133 12.86 -27.17 -13.90
N SER A 134 12.86 -28.46 -14.22
CA SER A 134 12.40 -28.99 -15.51
C SER A 134 10.95 -29.46 -15.41
N ALA A 135 10.18 -29.31 -16.49
CA ALA A 135 8.80 -29.78 -16.58
C ALA A 135 8.64 -31.31 -16.69
N ILE A 136 9.75 -32.04 -16.64
CA ILE A 136 9.75 -33.51 -16.72
C ILE A 136 9.44 -34.14 -15.35
N ASN A 137 9.99 -33.57 -14.27
CA ASN A 137 9.90 -34.14 -12.91
C ASN A 137 8.89 -33.41 -12.02
N PHE A 138 8.41 -32.24 -12.45
CA PHE A 138 7.49 -31.41 -11.69
C PHE A 138 6.39 -30.85 -12.60
N GLY A 139 5.16 -30.89 -12.12
CA GLY A 139 4.03 -30.12 -12.62
C GLY A 139 4.02 -28.74 -11.99
N TYR A 140 3.50 -27.76 -12.74
CA TYR A 140 3.38 -26.38 -12.29
C TYR A 140 1.94 -25.92 -12.45
N GLU A 141 1.40 -25.32 -11.40
CA GLU A 141 0.12 -24.62 -11.44
C GLU A 141 0.37 -23.16 -11.11
N HIS A 142 -0.07 -22.26 -11.98
CA HIS A 142 0.16 -20.83 -11.88
C HIS A 142 -1.10 -20.12 -11.42
N PHE A 143 -0.97 -19.32 -10.37
CA PHE A 143 -2.04 -18.52 -9.78
C PHE A 143 -1.63 -17.05 -9.75
N ILE A 144 -2.62 -16.18 -9.86
CA ILE A 144 -2.46 -14.74 -9.62
C ILE A 144 -3.39 -14.37 -8.48
N ILE A 145 -2.83 -13.84 -7.39
CA ILE A 145 -3.60 -13.32 -6.28
C ILE A 145 -3.67 -11.81 -6.41
N ASP A 146 -4.89 -11.30 -6.40
CA ASP A 146 -5.19 -9.89 -6.41
C ASP A 146 -5.82 -9.49 -5.08
N SER A 147 -5.24 -8.52 -4.39
CA SER A 147 -5.74 -8.01 -3.12
C SER A 147 -5.88 -6.51 -3.17
N VAL A 148 -7.04 -6.02 -2.73
CA VAL A 148 -7.34 -4.59 -2.62
C VAL A 148 -7.78 -4.29 -1.20
N GLY A 149 -6.97 -3.53 -0.48
CA GLY A 149 -7.22 -3.11 0.90
C GLY A 149 -7.33 -1.60 1.03
N THR A 150 -7.90 -1.19 2.17
CA THR A 150 -8.01 0.22 2.55
C THR A 150 -7.49 0.40 3.97
N ASP A 151 -7.20 1.64 4.34
CA ASP A 151 -6.82 2.01 5.70
C ASP A 151 -7.85 1.52 6.75
N GLN A 152 -7.35 0.95 7.84
CA GLN A 152 -8.14 0.41 8.94
C GLN A 152 -8.28 1.41 10.10
N THR A 153 -7.33 2.33 10.21
CA THR A 153 -7.14 3.19 11.38
C THR A 153 -7.52 4.64 11.17
N ASP A 154 -7.64 5.11 9.93
CA ASP A 154 -7.79 6.55 9.68
C ASP A 154 -9.25 7.02 9.84
N ILE A 155 -9.44 8.16 10.48
CA ILE A 155 -10.71 8.87 10.68
C ILE A 155 -10.88 9.97 9.62
N GLY A 156 -9.88 10.16 8.76
CA GLY A 156 -9.89 11.10 7.64
C GLY A 156 -11.01 10.84 6.63
N LEU A 157 -11.47 11.94 6.01
CA LEU A 157 -12.47 11.91 4.93
C LEU A 157 -11.94 11.25 3.65
N VAL A 158 -10.63 11.37 3.40
CA VAL A 158 -9.95 10.75 2.25
C VAL A 158 -9.25 9.50 2.74
N LYS A 159 -9.73 8.35 2.27
CA LYS A 159 -9.19 7.04 2.64
C LYS A 159 -8.05 6.66 1.73
N SER A 160 -7.02 6.05 2.31
CA SER A 160 -5.94 5.45 1.54
C SER A 160 -6.33 4.05 1.07
N SER A 161 -5.97 3.70 -0.16
CA SER A 161 -6.15 2.36 -0.74
C SER A 161 -4.82 1.81 -1.22
N SER A 162 -4.66 0.49 -1.13
CA SER A 162 -3.53 -0.23 -1.69
C SER A 162 -4.05 -1.40 -2.52
N HIS A 163 -3.34 -1.68 -3.61
CA HIS A 163 -3.63 -2.74 -4.56
C HIS A 163 -2.33 -3.49 -4.79
N ILE A 164 -2.33 -4.78 -4.48
CA ILE A 164 -1.18 -5.66 -4.65
C ILE A 164 -1.63 -6.86 -5.45
N THR A 165 -0.81 -7.21 -6.44
CA THR A 165 -1.00 -8.39 -7.28
C THR A 165 0.26 -9.24 -7.21
N GLU A 166 0.10 -10.52 -6.88
CA GLU A 166 1.21 -11.47 -6.76
C GLU A 166 0.97 -12.67 -7.68
N LYS A 167 2.01 -13.10 -8.41
CA LYS A 167 1.98 -14.32 -9.21
C LYS A 167 2.73 -15.44 -8.48
N ILE A 168 2.03 -16.53 -8.20
CA ILE A 168 2.54 -17.67 -7.45
C ILE A 168 2.50 -18.91 -8.32
N VAL A 169 3.45 -19.81 -8.10
CA VAL A 169 3.52 -21.09 -8.80
C VAL A 169 3.64 -22.20 -7.78
N THR A 170 2.68 -23.10 -7.79
CA THR A 170 2.72 -24.33 -7.02
C THR A 170 3.47 -25.38 -7.82
N VAL A 171 4.42 -26.05 -7.16
CA VAL A 171 5.26 -27.09 -7.77
C VAL A 171 4.86 -28.43 -7.17
N THR A 172 4.46 -29.37 -8.02
CA THR A 172 4.01 -30.70 -7.60
C THR A 172 4.88 -31.77 -8.27
N PRO A 173 5.49 -32.72 -7.54
CA PRO A 173 6.26 -33.80 -8.16
C PRO A 173 5.40 -34.63 -9.11
N THR A 174 5.92 -34.96 -10.30
CA THR A 174 5.24 -35.86 -11.22
C THR A 174 5.52 -37.32 -10.86
N PRO A 175 4.65 -38.27 -11.24
CA PRO A 175 4.89 -39.70 -11.02
C PRO A 175 6.19 -40.23 -11.65
N GLN A 176 6.70 -39.55 -12.69
CA GLN A 176 7.98 -39.91 -13.33
C GLN A 176 9.22 -39.36 -12.61
N GLY A 177 9.07 -38.31 -11.79
CA GLY A 177 10.16 -37.69 -11.02
C GLY A 177 10.43 -38.34 -9.66
N GLY A 178 9.97 -39.58 -9.47
CA GLY A 178 9.95 -40.28 -8.18
C GLY A 178 11.32 -40.41 -7.50
N TYR A 179 11.31 -40.14 -6.19
CA TYR A 179 11.90 -41.04 -5.21
C TYR A 179 10.78 -41.87 -4.58
#